data_AF-A0A7C2NK59-F1
#
_entry.id   AF-A0A7C2NK59-F1
#
_cell.length_a   1.000
_cell.length_b   1.000
_cell.length_c   1.000
_cell.angle_alpha   90.00
_cell.angle_beta   90.00
_cell.angle_gamma   90.00
#
_symmetry.space_group_name_H-M   'P 1'
#
loop_
_entity.id
_entity.type
_entity.pdbx_description
1 polymer ?
#
loop_
_entity_poly.entity_id
_entity_poly.type
_entity_poly.pdbx_seq_one_letter_code
_entity_poly.pdbx_strand_id
1 'polypeptide(L)' 'MKQIVILSGKGGTGKTTVSSAFAKLLDDKITIDCDVDAANLY' A
#
# COMPACT_ATOMS: atom_id res chain seq x y z
N MET A 1 8.28 -16.31 -4.17
CA MET A 1 7.39 -15.15 -4.32
C MET A 1 6.84 -14.80 -2.95
N LYS A 2 6.98 -13.54 -2.50
CA LYS A 2 6.44 -13.08 -1.20
C LYS A 2 5.36 -12.03 -1.47
N GLN A 3 4.26 -12.09 -0.74
CA GLN A 3 3.14 -11.17 -0.85
C GLN A 3 2.94 -10.49 0.51
N ILE A 4 2.77 -9.16 0.48
CA ILE A 4 2.55 -8.35 1.68
C ILE A 4 1.24 -7.62 1.47
N VAL A 5 0.32 -7.78 2.42
CA VAL A 5 -0.95 -7.06 2.46
C VAL A 5 -0.92 -6.10 3.64
N ILE A 6 -1.26 -4.84 3.39
CA ILE A 6 -1.31 -3.80 4.41
C ILE A 6 -2.78 -3.41 4.60
N LEU A 7 -3.30 -3.64 5.81
CA LEU A 7 -4.70 -3.38 6.18
C LEU A 7 -4.76 -2.33 7.29
N SER A 8 -5.89 -1.60 7.38
CA SER A 8 -6.19 -0.75 8.52
C SER A 8 -7.69 -0.75 8.85
N GLY A 9 -8.02 -0.47 10.11
CA GLY A 9 -9.41 -0.51 10.61
C GLY A 9 -10.22 0.78 10.40
N LYS A 10 -9.59 1.87 9.95
CA LYS A 10 -10.26 3.16 9.67
C LYS A 10 -9.47 3.93 8.59
N GLY A 11 -10.16 4.83 7.87
CA GLY A 11 -9.51 5.82 7.02
C GLY A 11 -8.63 6.80 7.82
N GLY A 12 -7.51 7.23 7.24
CA GLY A 12 -6.59 8.19 7.86
C GLY A 12 -5.54 7.60 8.81
N THR A 13 -5.45 6.28 8.95
CA THR A 13 -4.46 5.63 9.84
C THR A 13 -3.09 5.42 9.19
N GLY A 14 -2.82 6.03 8.03
CA GLY A 14 -1.52 5.95 7.34
C GLY A 14 -1.28 4.69 6.49
N LYS A 15 -2.33 3.90 6.18
CA LYS A 15 -2.23 2.69 5.34
C LYS A 15 -1.46 2.94 4.03
N THR A 16 -1.86 3.98 3.27
CA THR A 16 -1.22 4.36 2.01
C THR A 16 0.23 4.83 2.21
N THR A 17 0.51 5.56 3.29
CA THR A 17 1.86 6.03 3.58
C THR A 17 2.82 4.86 3.81
N VAL A 18 2.38 3.84 4.54
CA VAL A 18 3.21 2.65 4.78
C VAL A 18 3.34 1.82 3.50
N SER A 19 2.26 1.63 2.73
CA SER A 19 2.33 0.85 1.48
C SER A 19 3.19 1.51 0.41
N SER A 20 3.13 2.84 0.26
CA SER A 20 4.00 3.58 -0.67
C SER A 20 5.47 3.54 -0.24
N ALA A 21 5.78 3.60 1.06
CA ALA A 21 7.14 3.42 1.55
C ALA A 21 7.70 2.03 1.23
N PHE A 22 6.92 0.97 1.47
CA PHE A 22 7.30 -0.40 1.08
C PHE A 22 7.48 -0.53 -0.43
N ALA A 23 6.55 0.03 -1.21
CA ALA A 23 6.69 0.06 -2.64
C ALA A 23 8.02 0.74 -3.01
N LYS A 24 8.34 1.93 -2.49
CA LYS A 24 9.58 2.62 -2.84
C LYS A 24 10.85 1.83 -2.51
N LEU A 25 10.86 1.05 -1.43
CA LEU A 25 12.03 0.31 -0.94
C LEU A 25 12.25 -1.06 -1.59
N LEU A 26 11.23 -1.64 -2.22
CA LEU A 26 11.34 -2.97 -2.84
C LEU A 26 11.66 -2.86 -4.34
N ASP A 27 12.72 -3.54 -4.76
CA ASP A 27 13.04 -3.77 -6.17
C ASP A 27 12.16 -4.91 -6.73
N ASP A 28 11.93 -4.91 -8.05
CA ASP A 28 11.15 -5.95 -8.78
C ASP A 28 9.81 -6.33 -8.14
N LYS A 29 9.05 -5.31 -7.74
CA LYS A 29 7.73 -5.45 -7.11
C LYS A 29 6.58 -5.27 -8.09
N ILE A 30 5.44 -5.84 -7.74
CA ILE A 30 4.12 -5.48 -8.27
C ILE A 30 3.36 -4.82 -7.13
N THR A 31 2.77 -3.65 -7.40
CA THR A 31 2.01 -2.89 -6.41
C THR A 31 0.56 -2.76 -6.88
N ILE A 32 -0.38 -3.03 -5.99
CA ILE A 32 -1.81 -2.99 -6.27
C ILE A 32 -2.46 -2.13 -5.18
N ASP A 33 -3.18 -1.10 -5.61
CA ASP A 33 -3.99 -0.28 -4.71
C ASP A 33 -5.41 -0.83 -4.67
N CYS A 34 -5.83 -1.27 -3.48
CA CYS A 34 -7.16 -1.82 -3.24
C CYS A 34 -8.04 -0.87 -2.43
N ASP A 35 -7.66 0.41 -2.28
CA ASP A 35 -8.51 1.42 -1.65
C ASP A 35 -9.64 1.83 -2.62
N VAL A 36 -10.89 1.50 -2.26
CA VAL A 36 -12.07 1.75 -3.10
C VAL A 36 -12.45 3.23 -3.16
N ASP A 37 -12.16 3.98 -2.09
CA ASP A 37 -12.63 5.35 -1.92
C ASP A 37 -11.57 6.37 -2.34
N ALA A 38 -10.29 6.06 -2.12
CA ALA A 38 -9.20 7.01 -2.34
C ALA A 38 -7.92 6.31 -2.80
N ALA A 39 -7.95 5.67 -3.97
CA ALA A 39 -6.75 5.10 -4.59
C ALA A 39 -5.70 6.21 -4.81
N ASN A 40 -4.66 6.23 -3.97
CA ASN A 40 -3.68 7.30 -3.86
C ASN A 40 -2.25 6.78 -3.72
N LEU A 41 -2.02 5.55 -4.17
CA LEU A 41 -0.69 4.96 -4.25
C LEU A 41 0.03 5.42 -5.52
N TYR A 42 0.90 6.44 -5.39
CA TYR A 42 1.78 6.99 -6.43
C TYR A 42 3.25 6.67 -6.18
#